data_AF-A0A1F5SGI8-F1
#
_entry.id   AF-A0A1F5SGI8-F1
#
_cell.length_a   1.000
_cell.length_b   1.000
_cell.length_c   1.000
_cell.angle_alpha   90.00
_cell.angle_beta   90.00
_cell.angle_gamma   90.00
#
_symmetry.space_group_name_H-M   'P 1'
#
loop_
_entity.id
_entity.type
_entity.pdbx_description
1 polymer ?
#
loop_
_entity_poly.entity_id
_entity_poly.type
_entity_poly.pdbx_seq_one_letter_code
_entity_poly.pdbx_strand_id
1 'polypeptide(L)'
;MKKIFVICPVRDADKDTSAKINDYIDGLEQKGYRAHWPPRDTDQTDPIGDRICRDNLNAILACDEIHIWYDPSSTGSHFDLGGAFMLIELLGYKKKIVLINNGAKVVPGKGFMNVIRYLAEKTKDL
;
A
#
# COMPACT_ATOMS: atom_id res chain seq x y z
N MET A 1 -2.32 -17.47 -8.22
CA MET A 1 -2.98 -16.50 -7.32
C MET A 1 -1.97 -15.43 -6.99
N LYS A 2 -2.21 -14.18 -7.40
CA LYS A 2 -1.32 -13.06 -7.06
C LYS A 2 -1.52 -12.63 -5.61
N LYS A 3 -0.44 -12.23 -4.97
CA LYS A 3 -0.41 -11.69 -3.60
C LYS A 3 -0.35 -10.16 -3.66
N ILE A 4 -1.20 -9.52 -2.88
CA ILE A 4 -1.31 -8.07 -2.81
C ILE A 4 -0.94 -7.64 -1.40
N PHE A 5 -0.10 -6.61 -1.28
CA PHE A 5 0.07 -5.88 -0.03
C PHE A 5 -0.66 -4.53 -0.13
N VAL A 6 -1.49 -4.22 0.87
CA VAL A 6 -2.23 -2.96 0.91
C VAL A 6 -1.49 -1.96 1.79
N ILE A 7 -0.99 -0.88 1.20
CA ILE A 7 -0.51 0.29 1.95
C ILE A 7 -1.70 1.20 2.23
N CYS A 8 -2.04 1.42 3.49
CA CYS A 8 -3.17 2.25 3.88
C CYS A 8 -2.99 2.86 5.29
N PRO A 9 -3.74 3.92 5.64
CA PRO A 9 -3.85 4.37 7.03
C PRO A 9 -4.39 3.23 7.92
N VAL A 10 -3.85 3.17 9.14
CA VAL A 10 -4.28 2.23 10.19
C VAL A 10 -4.69 3.01 11.42
N ARG A 11 -3.73 3.73 12.02
CA ARG A 11 -4.01 4.71 13.08
C ARG A 11 -4.77 5.89 12.50
N ASP A 12 -5.78 6.35 13.23
CA ASP A 12 -6.61 7.51 12.92
C ASP A 12 -7.38 7.42 11.59
N ALA A 13 -7.44 6.23 10.97
CA ALA A 13 -8.30 5.98 9.82
C ALA A 13 -9.77 6.08 10.25
N ASP A 14 -10.54 6.92 9.55
CA ASP A 14 -11.96 7.00 9.81
C ASP A 14 -12.68 5.71 9.37
N LYS A 15 -13.88 5.48 9.91
CA LYS A 15 -14.65 4.25 9.66
C LYS A 15 -15.06 4.11 8.19
N ASP A 16 -15.33 5.21 7.50
CA ASP A 16 -15.76 5.20 6.10
C ASP A 16 -14.58 4.85 5.18
N THR A 17 -13.39 5.43 5.42
CA THR A 17 -12.14 5.03 4.76
C THR A 17 -11.85 3.54 4.98
N SER A 18 -11.93 3.06 6.23
CA SER A 18 -11.68 1.65 6.56
C SER A 18 -12.66 0.71 5.86
N ALA A 19 -13.95 1.07 5.82
CA ALA A 19 -14.98 0.29 5.12
C ALA A 19 -14.72 0.21 3.62
N LYS A 20 -14.37 1.32 2.97
CA LYS A 20 -14.04 1.34 1.53
C LYS A 20 -12.83 0.49 1.18
N ILE A 21 -11.82 0.48 2.05
CA ILE A 21 -10.64 -0.39 1.87
C ILE A 21 -11.04 -1.86 2.06
N ASN A 22 -11.87 -2.17 3.06
CA ASN A 22 -12.39 -3.53 3.26
C ASN A 22 -13.18 -4.03 2.05
N ASP A 23 -14.12 -3.23 1.53
CA ASP A 23 -14.92 -3.59 0.34
C ASP A 23 -14.01 -3.83 -0.89
N TYR A 24 -12.95 -3.03 -1.02
CA TYR A 24 -11.96 -3.23 -2.07
C TYR A 24 -11.21 -4.56 -1.92
N ILE A 25 -10.80 -4.90 -0.70
CA ILE A 25 -10.13 -6.17 -0.37
C ILE A 25 -11.05 -7.36 -0.64
N ASP A 26 -12.31 -7.29 -0.19
CA ASP A 26 -13.29 -8.34 -0.45
C ASP A 26 -13.48 -8.56 -1.95
N GLY A 27 -13.54 -7.47 -2.73
CA GLY A 27 -13.61 -7.54 -4.19
C GLY A 27 -12.35 -8.12 -4.85
N LEU A 28 -11.17 -7.97 -4.26
CA LEU A 28 -9.93 -8.64 -4.71
C LEU A 28 -9.96 -10.13 -4.38
N GLU A 29 -10.35 -10.49 -3.17
CA GLU A 29 -10.39 -11.88 -2.72
C GLU A 29 -11.42 -12.70 -3.51
N GLN A 30 -12.59 -12.12 -3.81
CA GLN A 30 -13.59 -12.72 -4.71
C GLN A 30 -13.06 -12.98 -6.13
N LYS A 31 -12.09 -12.19 -6.60
CA LYS A 31 -11.42 -12.37 -7.90
C LYS A 31 -10.26 -13.37 -7.83
N GLY A 32 -10.03 -14.00 -6.67
CA GLY A 32 -8.98 -15.00 -6.47
C GLY A 32 -7.59 -14.42 -6.21
N TYR A 33 -7.50 -13.17 -5.74
CA TYR A 33 -6.26 -12.61 -5.21
C TYR A 33 -6.14 -12.91 -3.71
N ARG A 34 -4.91 -12.88 -3.18
CA ARG A 34 -4.66 -12.92 -1.73
C ARG A 34 -4.19 -11.54 -1.26
N ALA A 35 -5.04 -10.82 -0.54
CA ALA A 35 -4.69 -9.51 0.01
C ALA A 35 -4.13 -9.63 1.43
N HIS A 36 -3.05 -8.91 1.71
CA HIS A 36 -2.54 -8.63 3.04
C HIS A 36 -2.90 -7.19 3.40
N TRP A 37 -3.79 -7.02 4.37
CA TRP A 37 -4.28 -5.73 4.85
C TRP A 37 -3.81 -5.50 6.28
N PRO A 38 -2.90 -4.55 6.54
CA PRO A 38 -2.24 -4.42 7.85
C PRO A 38 -3.17 -4.35 9.08
N PRO A 39 -4.31 -3.63 9.08
CA PRO A 39 -5.27 -3.65 10.20
C PRO A 39 -5.79 -5.05 10.58
N ARG A 40 -5.86 -5.97 9.61
CA ARG A 40 -6.36 -7.34 9.77
C ARG A 40 -5.23 -8.34 9.97
N ASP A 41 -4.18 -8.20 9.16
CA ASP A 41 -3.19 -9.26 8.92
C ASP A 41 -1.81 -8.96 9.57
N THR A 42 -1.61 -7.76 10.11
CA THR A 42 -0.43 -7.39 10.90
C THR A 42 -0.87 -7.11 12.33
N ASP A 43 -0.25 -7.77 13.32
CA ASP A 43 -0.56 -7.50 14.74
C ASP A 43 -0.08 -6.09 15.12
N GLN A 44 -1.06 -5.22 15.36
CA GLN A 44 -0.86 -3.79 15.63
C GLN A 44 -0.35 -3.50 17.05
N THR A 45 -0.15 -4.52 17.88
CA THR A 45 0.29 -4.38 19.27
C THR A 45 1.80 -4.26 19.35
N ASP A 46 2.34 -3.07 19.06
CA ASP A 46 3.78 -2.81 19.16
C ASP A 46 4.04 -1.40 19.69
N PRO A 47 4.61 -1.24 20.91
CA PRO A 47 4.86 0.08 21.49
C PRO A 47 5.97 0.87 20.78
N ILE A 48 6.80 0.21 19.97
CA ILE A 48 7.93 0.84 19.26
C ILE A 48 7.59 0.98 17.77
N GLY A 49 6.98 -0.05 17.19
CA GLY A 49 6.64 -0.14 15.76
C GLY A 49 7.68 -0.88 14.91
N ASP A 50 8.82 -1.32 15.48
CA ASP A 50 9.85 -2.07 14.74
C ASP A 50 9.31 -3.39 14.18
N ARG A 51 8.53 -4.14 14.97
CA ARG A 51 7.94 -5.40 14.53
C ARG A 51 6.91 -5.16 13.44
N ILE A 52 6.03 -4.17 13.61
CA ILE A 52 5.03 -3.82 12.58
C ILE A 52 5.73 -3.46 11.26
N CYS A 53 6.78 -2.64 11.32
CA CYS A 53 7.57 -2.27 10.14
C CYS A 53 8.24 -3.48 9.48
N ARG A 54 8.77 -4.43 10.27
CA ARG A 54 9.36 -5.67 9.73
C ARG A 54 8.31 -6.58 9.11
N ASP A 55 7.15 -6.74 9.74
CA ASP A 55 6.06 -7.57 9.24
C ASP A 55 5.52 -7.01 7.93
N ASN A 56 5.29 -5.69 7.87
CA ASN A 56 4.89 -5.01 6.65
C ASN A 56 5.96 -5.12 5.56
N LEU A 57 7.25 -4.91 5.88
CA LEU A 57 8.34 -5.08 4.92
C LEU A 57 8.39 -6.49 4.36
N ASN A 58 8.23 -7.51 5.20
CA ASN A 58 8.19 -8.91 4.78
C ASN A 58 7.00 -9.19 3.85
N ALA A 59 5.83 -8.62 4.14
CA ALA A 59 4.66 -8.74 3.30
C ALA A 59 4.82 -8.00 1.96
N ILE A 60 5.43 -6.81 1.96
CA ILE A 60 5.81 -6.06 0.75
C ILE A 60 6.80 -6.89 -0.10
N LEU A 61 7.82 -7.50 0.52
CA LEU A 61 8.78 -8.34 -0.18
C LEU A 61 8.09 -9.53 -0.86
N ALA A 62 7.16 -10.18 -0.16
CA ALA A 62 6.48 -11.39 -0.59
C ALA A 62 5.32 -11.17 -1.58
N CYS A 63 4.86 -9.93 -1.80
CA CYS A 63 3.74 -9.63 -2.70
C CYS A 63 4.17 -9.48 -4.18
N ASP A 64 3.22 -9.69 -5.08
CA ASP A 64 3.35 -9.42 -6.51
C ASP A 64 2.91 -7.99 -6.86
N GLU A 65 1.92 -7.47 -6.12
CA GLU A 65 1.36 -6.14 -6.30
C GLU A 65 1.28 -5.37 -4.98
N ILE A 66 1.43 -4.06 -5.06
CA ILE A 66 1.28 -3.12 -3.95
C ILE A 66 0.13 -2.19 -4.30
N HIS A 67 -0.95 -2.29 -3.52
CA HIS A 67 -2.16 -1.50 -3.72
C HIS A 67 -2.20 -0.42 -2.64
N ILE A 68 -2.38 0.83 -3.03
CA ILE A 68 -2.15 1.98 -2.16
C ILE A 68 -3.45 2.75 -1.99
N TRP A 69 -3.93 2.88 -0.76
CA TRP A 69 -4.82 3.95 -0.35
C TRP A 69 -3.98 5.09 0.21
N TYR A 70 -3.80 6.15 -0.57
CA TYR A 70 -2.92 7.23 -0.16
C TYR A 70 -3.64 8.25 0.73
N ASP A 71 -3.09 8.44 1.93
CA ASP A 71 -3.44 9.51 2.85
C ASP A 71 -2.15 10.23 3.27
N PRO A 72 -1.99 11.53 2.96
CA PRO A 72 -0.78 12.28 3.31
C PRO A 72 -0.54 12.43 4.82
N SER A 73 -1.53 12.15 5.67
CA SER A 73 -1.37 12.14 7.13
C SER A 73 -0.85 10.79 7.68
N SER A 74 -0.89 9.72 6.88
CA SER A 74 -0.52 8.38 7.32
C SER A 74 1.00 8.19 7.35
N THR A 75 1.63 8.51 8.48
CA THR A 75 3.10 8.38 8.66
C THR A 75 3.60 6.95 8.44
N GLY A 76 2.84 5.92 8.85
CA GLY A 76 3.16 4.52 8.58
C GLY A 76 3.17 4.20 7.08
N SER A 77 2.19 4.69 6.33
CA SER A 77 2.16 4.49 4.87
C SER A 77 3.39 5.12 4.19
N HIS A 78 3.88 6.27 4.67
CA HIS A 78 5.10 6.88 4.12
C HIS A 78 6.33 5.99 4.31
N PHE A 79 6.43 5.29 5.45
CA PHE A 79 7.51 4.35 5.72
C PHE A 79 7.46 3.17 4.74
N ASP A 80 6.28 2.54 4.61
CA ASP A 80 6.06 1.41 3.70
C ASP A 80 6.30 1.81 2.23
N LEU A 81 5.87 3.02 1.83
CA LEU A 81 6.13 3.59 0.49
C LEU A 81 7.62 3.77 0.22
N GLY A 82 8.40 4.21 1.21
CA GLY A 82 9.86 4.31 1.10
C GLY A 82 10.51 2.95 0.86
N GLY A 83 10.06 1.92 1.59
CA GLY A 83 10.49 0.54 1.39
C GLY A 83 10.15 0.02 0.00
N ALA A 84 8.91 0.21 -0.45
CA ALA A 84 8.45 -0.15 -1.79
C ALA A 84 9.26 0.56 -2.89
N PHE A 85 9.49 1.85 -2.74
CA PHE A 85 10.28 2.66 -3.68
C PHE A 85 11.71 2.13 -3.82
N MET A 86 12.38 1.86 -2.70
CA MET A 86 13.73 1.31 -2.70
C MET A 86 13.80 -0.06 -3.39
N LEU A 87 12.84 -0.95 -3.08
CA LEU A 87 12.79 -2.28 -3.68
C LEU A 87 12.65 -2.22 -5.20
N ILE A 88 11.81 -1.31 -5.71
CA ILE A 88 11.55 -1.16 -7.13
C ILE A 88 12.72 -0.45 -7.84
N GLU A 89 13.12 0.72 -7.37
CA GLU A 89 14.05 1.60 -8.08
C GLU A 89 15.51 1.20 -7.90
N LEU A 90 15.90 0.74 -6.70
CA LEU A 90 17.28 0.39 -6.40
C LEU A 90 17.55 -1.10 -6.58
N LEU A 91 16.64 -1.95 -6.10
CA LEU A 91 16.82 -3.40 -6.08
C LEU A 91 16.16 -4.13 -7.25
N GLY A 92 15.45 -3.40 -8.13
CA GLY A 92 14.94 -3.92 -9.40
C GLY A 92 13.74 -4.86 -9.28
N TYR A 93 13.06 -4.91 -8.13
CA TYR A 93 11.88 -5.76 -7.94
C TYR A 93 10.76 -5.35 -8.89
N LYS A 94 10.13 -6.35 -9.51
CA LYS A 94 8.96 -6.16 -10.40
C LYS A 94 7.69 -6.27 -9.58
N LYS A 95 7.23 -5.14 -9.04
CA LYS A 95 5.98 -5.05 -8.28
C LYS A 95 5.03 -4.08 -8.96
N LYS A 96 3.82 -4.53 -9.26
CA LYS A 96 2.77 -3.65 -9.82
C LYS A 96 2.28 -2.70 -8.75
N ILE A 97 2.22 -1.42 -9.04
CA ILE A 97 1.62 -0.41 -8.15
C ILE A 97 0.21 -0.07 -8.64
N VAL A 98 -0.76 -0.11 -7.73
CA VAL A 98 -2.16 0.26 -8.01
C VAL A 98 -2.61 1.31 -6.99
N LEU A 99 -3.13 2.44 -7.46
CA LEU A 99 -3.70 3.48 -6.59
C LEU A 99 -5.20 3.24 -6.42
N ILE A 100 -5.65 2.92 -5.20
CA ILE A 100 -7.03 2.58 -4.88
C ILE A 100 -7.92 3.83 -4.96
N ASN A 101 -7.53 4.91 -4.27
CA ASN A 101 -8.27 6.16 -4.19
C ASN A 101 -7.81 7.19 -5.25
N ASN A 102 -7.81 6.80 -6.54
CA ASN A 102 -7.32 7.63 -7.65
C ASN A 102 -8.18 8.87 -8.00
N GLY A 103 -9.24 9.14 -7.24
CA GLY A 103 -10.11 10.33 -7.41
C GLY A 103 -9.49 11.65 -6.92
N ALA A 104 -8.35 11.62 -6.23
CA ALA A 104 -7.70 12.85 -5.75
C ALA A 104 -7.22 13.72 -6.92
N LYS A 105 -7.41 15.04 -6.88
CA LYS A 105 -6.90 15.92 -7.95
C LYS A 105 -5.37 15.82 -8.07
N VAL A 106 -4.83 15.95 -9.28
CA VAL A 106 -3.39 16.14 -9.47
C VAL A 106 -2.97 17.37 -8.68
N VAL A 107 -2.05 17.19 -7.74
CA VAL A 107 -1.52 18.28 -6.93
C VAL A 107 -0.44 18.97 -7.77
N PRO A 108 -0.53 20.29 -8.03
CA PRO A 108 0.54 21.01 -8.71
C PRO A 108 1.86 20.90 -7.95
N GLY A 109 2.97 20.69 -8.68
CA GLY A 109 4.30 20.64 -8.09
C GLY A 109 4.75 19.26 -7.60
N LYS A 110 5.69 19.24 -6.65
CA LYS A 110 6.28 18.01 -6.10
C LYS A 110 5.43 17.46 -4.96
N GLY A 111 5.23 16.14 -4.92
CA GLY A 111 4.55 15.47 -3.81
C GLY A 111 4.48 13.96 -4.00
N PHE A 112 4.31 13.21 -2.90
CA PHE A 112 4.29 11.74 -2.94
C PHE A 112 3.14 11.17 -3.78
N MET A 113 1.98 11.83 -3.83
CA MET A 113 0.89 11.44 -4.74
C MET A 113 1.36 11.40 -6.21
N ASN A 114 2.15 12.39 -6.64
CA ASN A 114 2.68 12.42 -8.02
C ASN A 114 3.71 11.31 -8.25
N VAL A 115 4.52 10.99 -7.23
CA VAL A 115 5.45 9.84 -7.28
C VAL A 115 4.68 8.52 -7.38
N ILE A 116 3.66 8.30 -6.57
CA ILE A 116 2.84 7.09 -6.59
C ILE A 116 2.16 6.91 -7.94
N ARG A 117 1.61 7.98 -8.51
CA ARG A 117 1.03 7.96 -9.86
C ARG A 117 2.05 7.60 -10.94
N TYR A 118 3.24 8.20 -10.86
CA TYR A 118 4.32 7.88 -11.78
C TYR A 118 4.71 6.40 -11.70
N LEU A 119 4.84 5.85 -10.48
CA LEU A 119 5.14 4.43 -10.28
C LEU A 119 4.01 3.52 -10.76
N ALA A 120 2.75 3.88 -10.50
CA ALA A 120 1.59 3.14 -10.99
C ALA A 120 1.58 3.07 -12.52
N GLU A 121 1.82 4.19 -13.20
CA GLU A 121 1.93 4.23 -14.67
C GLU A 121 3.13 3.41 -15.17
N LYS A 122 4.30 3.56 -14.54
CA LYS A 122 5.54 2.83 -14.90
C LYS A 122 5.41 1.32 -14.74
N THR A 123 4.53 0.85 -13.86
CA THR A 123 4.38 -0.57 -13.51
C THR A 123 3.08 -1.19 -14.01
N LYS A 124 2.26 -0.45 -14.78
CA LYS A 124 0.91 -0.86 -15.19
C LYS A 124 0.87 -2.18 -15.99
N ASP A 125 1.94 -2.47 -16.73
CA ASP A 125 2.08 -3.63 -17.62
C ASP A 125 2.76 -4.84 -16.96
N LEU A 126 3.02 -4.78 -15.64
CA LEU A 126 3.35 -5.94 -14.80
C LEU A 126 2.07 -6.68 -14.35
#